data_AF-A0A7S4JJF6-F1
#
_entry.id   AF-A0A7S4JJF6-F1
#
_cell.length_a   1.000
_cell.length_b   1.000
_cell.length_c   1.000
_cell.angle_alpha   90.00
_cell.angle_beta   90.00
_cell.angle_gamma   90.00
#
_symmetry.space_group_name_H-M   'P 1'
#
loop_
_entity.id
_entity.type
_entity.pdbx_description
1 polymer ?
#
loop_
_entity_poly.entity_id
_entity_poly.type
_entity_poly.pdbx_seq_one_letter_code
_entity_poly.pdbx_strand_id
1 'polypeptide(L)'
;RPSAHGVEYDGLVGALRRANQDEVSTACGAAVGAFKALMKEKDASGAYEMPDGVSDYFDAQINFIKLKLASRIKEVSSAPDANAFVAYQMYTLVREFFVNELLTSPGFWDCATEVTVLGGIQINRGVGGDRFMPLMLQSCTKEEESVVDLYEEAFGPPPVDKIRDVLGTSNADVFNYRLDTYQLSDKRIAVSTANI
;
A
#
# COMPACT_ATOMS: atom_id res chain seq x y z
N ARG A 1 -5.56 0.54 8.04
CA ARG A 1 -4.57 1.53 8.58
C ARG A 1 -3.77 2.08 7.41
N PRO A 2 -3.45 3.39 7.35
CA PRO A 2 -2.58 3.93 6.32
C PRO A 2 -1.22 3.23 6.33
N SER A 3 -0.56 3.13 5.17
CA SER A 3 0.81 2.64 5.08
C SER A 3 1.74 3.63 5.80
N ALA A 4 2.23 3.25 6.98
CA ALA A 4 3.05 4.08 7.84
C ALA A 4 4.40 3.42 8.11
N HIS A 5 5.51 4.07 7.75
CA HIS A 5 6.86 3.53 7.94
C HIS A 5 7.68 4.42 8.86
N GLY A 6 8.44 3.81 9.75
CA GLY A 6 9.32 4.52 10.68
C GLY A 6 10.65 4.85 10.04
N VAL A 7 11.18 6.03 10.37
CA VAL A 7 12.56 6.42 10.09
C VAL A 7 13.19 6.91 11.39
N GLU A 8 14.26 6.25 11.80
CA GLU A 8 15.00 6.55 13.03
C GLU A 8 15.95 7.76 12.85
N TYR A 9 16.50 8.28 13.94
CA TYR A 9 17.42 9.43 13.95
C TYR A 9 18.66 9.25 13.06
N ASP A 10 19.18 8.03 12.94
CA ASP A 10 20.32 7.69 12.09
C ASP A 10 19.96 7.52 10.60
N GLY A 11 18.68 7.68 10.26
CA GLY A 11 18.15 7.49 8.91
C GLY A 11 17.74 6.06 8.59
N LEU A 12 17.80 5.12 9.56
CA LEU A 12 17.37 3.75 9.35
C LEU A 12 15.86 3.69 9.05
N VAL A 13 15.52 3.13 7.88
CA VAL A 13 14.14 2.97 7.42
C VAL A 13 13.56 1.64 7.91
N GLY A 14 12.30 1.66 8.34
CA GLY A 14 11.56 0.48 8.79
C GLY A 14 11.59 0.25 10.30
N ALA A 15 12.20 1.17 11.06
CA ALA A 15 12.38 1.05 12.50
C ALA A 15 12.22 2.42 13.19
N LEU A 16 11.75 2.40 14.44
CA LEU A 16 11.51 3.60 15.25
C LEU A 16 11.57 3.27 16.75
N ARG A 17 12.27 4.11 17.51
CA ARG A 17 12.22 4.17 18.96
C ARG A 17 10.95 4.90 19.39
N ARG A 18 10.10 4.21 20.15
CA ARG A 18 8.86 4.79 20.66
C ARG A 18 9.08 5.39 22.04
N ALA A 19 8.22 6.33 22.43
CA ALA A 19 8.25 6.89 23.77
C ALA A 19 8.18 5.77 24.82
N ASN A 20 9.06 5.84 25.81
CA ASN A 20 9.21 4.85 26.89
C ASN A 20 9.68 3.46 26.42
N GLN A 21 10.37 3.36 25.29
CA GLN A 21 11.11 2.16 24.90
C GLN A 21 12.60 2.46 24.79
N ASP A 22 13.43 1.57 25.32
CA ASP A 22 14.88 1.67 25.21
C ASP A 22 15.39 1.19 23.85
N GLU A 23 14.69 0.22 23.27
CA GLU A 23 15.03 -0.42 22.00
C GLU A 23 14.21 0.10 20.82
N VAL A 24 14.80 0.01 19.63
CA VAL A 24 14.15 0.34 18.36
C VAL A 24 13.20 -0.80 17.96
N SER A 25 11.98 -0.46 17.54
CA SER A 25 10.95 -1.42 17.10
C SER A 25 10.62 -1.25 15.62
N THR A 26 10.04 -2.27 14.98
CA THR A 26 9.69 -2.22 13.54
C THR A 26 8.49 -1.30 13.24
N ALA A 27 8.52 -0.64 12.09
CA ALA A 27 7.46 0.26 11.62
C ALA A 27 7.43 0.36 10.07
N CYS A 28 6.39 -0.08 9.36
CA CYS A 28 5.16 -0.74 9.83
C CYS A 28 5.43 -2.17 10.29
N GLY A 29 5.07 -2.50 11.54
CA GLY A 29 5.27 -3.86 12.07
C GLY A 29 4.63 -4.97 11.22
N ALA A 30 3.46 -4.70 10.59
CA ALA A 30 2.79 -5.66 9.71
C ALA A 30 3.50 -5.83 8.37
N ALA A 31 3.95 -4.73 7.73
CA ALA A 31 4.66 -4.78 6.47
C ALA A 31 6.02 -5.47 6.62
N VAL A 32 6.80 -5.05 7.63
CA VAL A 32 8.11 -5.62 7.94
C VAL A 32 7.97 -7.07 8.41
N GLY A 33 6.94 -7.38 9.19
CA GLY A 33 6.65 -8.75 9.63
C GLY A 33 6.31 -9.69 8.47
N ALA A 34 5.40 -9.27 7.58
CA ALA A 34 5.06 -10.02 6.38
C ALA A 34 6.28 -10.22 5.47
N PHE A 35 7.07 -9.16 5.25
CA PHE A 35 8.29 -9.23 4.46
C PHE A 35 9.31 -10.23 5.03
N LYS A 36 9.62 -10.14 6.33
CA LYS A 36 10.53 -11.08 6.99
C LYS A 36 10.04 -12.53 6.91
N ALA A 37 8.74 -12.75 7.06
CA ALA A 37 8.16 -14.09 6.92
C ALA A 37 8.33 -14.64 5.49
N LEU A 38 8.07 -13.82 4.47
CA LEU A 38 8.25 -14.20 3.08
C LEU A 38 9.71 -14.47 2.71
N MET A 39 10.66 -13.69 3.25
CA MET A 39 12.09 -13.94 3.06
C MET A 39 12.51 -15.29 3.65
N LYS A 40 12.04 -15.61 4.87
CA LYS A 40 12.30 -16.90 5.51
C LYS A 40 11.70 -18.08 4.73
N GLU A 41 10.51 -17.89 4.15
CA GLU A 41 9.88 -18.90 3.29
C GLU A 41 10.68 -19.12 2.01
N LYS A 42 11.12 -18.04 1.36
CA LYS A 42 12.00 -18.12 0.18
C LYS A 42 13.31 -18.85 0.49
N ASP A 43 13.92 -18.61 1.64
CA ASP A 43 15.15 -19.31 2.03
C ASP A 43 14.91 -20.81 2.25
N ALA A 44 13.69 -21.21 2.63
CA ALA A 44 13.33 -22.60 2.87
C ALA A 44 12.85 -23.36 1.62
N SER A 45 12.09 -22.71 0.73
CA SER A 45 11.47 -23.34 -0.45
C SER A 45 12.07 -22.91 -1.79
N GLY A 46 12.93 -21.89 -1.80
CA GLY A 46 13.46 -21.26 -3.02
C GLY A 46 12.50 -20.27 -3.69
N ALA A 47 11.27 -20.11 -3.18
CA ALA A 47 10.24 -19.26 -3.76
C ALA A 47 9.40 -18.55 -2.68
N TYR A 48 8.83 -17.39 -3.02
CA TYR A 48 7.85 -16.73 -2.16
C TYR A 48 6.51 -17.45 -2.28
N GLU A 49 6.31 -18.52 -1.52
CA GLU A 49 5.10 -19.34 -1.56
C GLU A 49 4.28 -19.19 -0.29
N MET A 50 2.99 -18.92 -0.45
CA MET A 50 1.96 -19.10 0.57
C MET A 50 0.93 -20.06 -0.03
N PRO A 51 0.59 -21.17 0.64
CA PRO A 51 -0.50 -22.03 0.17
C PRO A 51 -1.80 -21.22 0.08
N ASP A 52 -2.55 -21.41 -1.01
CA ASP A 52 -3.84 -20.75 -1.20
C ASP A 52 -4.80 -21.19 -0.09
N GLY A 53 -5.19 -20.25 0.77
CA GLY A 53 -6.09 -20.47 1.89
C GLY A 53 -5.60 -19.84 3.19
N VAL A 54 -6.47 -19.06 3.84
CA VAL A 54 -6.22 -18.56 5.20
C VAL A 54 -6.39 -19.74 6.16
N SER A 55 -5.32 -20.48 6.42
CA SER A 55 -5.37 -21.66 7.31
C SER A 55 -5.54 -21.28 8.79
N ASP A 56 -5.23 -20.03 9.15
CA ASP A 56 -5.30 -19.54 10.51
C ASP A 56 -6.22 -18.31 10.61
N TYR A 57 -7.46 -18.55 11.09
CA TYR A 57 -8.47 -17.50 11.25
C TYR A 57 -8.06 -16.41 12.24
N PHE A 58 -7.10 -16.70 13.13
CA PHE A 58 -6.58 -15.76 14.12
C PHE A 58 -5.74 -14.63 13.52
N ASP A 59 -5.20 -14.81 12.31
CA ASP A 59 -4.25 -13.88 11.68
C ASP A 59 -4.56 -13.64 10.18
N ALA A 60 -5.85 -13.60 9.82
CA ALA A 60 -6.31 -13.42 8.44
C ALA A 60 -5.75 -12.16 7.76
N GLN A 61 -5.54 -11.07 8.52
CA GLN A 61 -5.02 -9.81 7.98
C GLN A 61 -3.56 -9.92 7.54
N ILE A 62 -2.70 -10.57 8.34
CA ILE A 62 -1.29 -10.73 7.98
C ILE A 62 -1.12 -11.76 6.84
N ASN A 63 -1.96 -12.80 6.82
CA ASN A 63 -1.97 -13.79 5.73
C ASN A 63 -2.38 -13.15 4.39
N PHE A 64 -3.39 -12.27 4.40
CA PHE A 64 -3.76 -11.50 3.21
C PHE A 64 -2.62 -10.62 2.72
N ILE A 65 -1.95 -9.90 3.63
CA ILE A 65 -0.79 -9.07 3.30
C ILE A 65 0.33 -9.93 2.70
N LYS A 66 0.68 -11.06 3.31
CA LYS A 66 1.72 -11.96 2.80
C LYS A 66 1.40 -12.43 1.38
N LEU A 67 0.18 -12.91 1.14
CA LEU A 67 -0.26 -13.41 -0.16
C LEU A 67 -0.13 -12.34 -1.25
N LYS A 68 -0.63 -11.12 -0.98
CA LYS A 68 -0.60 -10.02 -1.96
C LYS A 68 0.78 -9.39 -2.10
N LEU A 69 1.61 -9.41 -1.06
CA LEU A 69 2.96 -8.87 -1.08
C LEU A 69 3.96 -9.81 -1.77
N ALA A 70 3.78 -11.13 -1.65
CA ALA A 70 4.64 -12.16 -2.26
C ALA A 70 4.83 -11.95 -3.77
N SER A 71 3.76 -11.60 -4.49
CA SER A 71 3.81 -11.34 -5.93
C SER A 71 4.54 -10.04 -6.30
N ARG A 72 4.63 -9.09 -5.36
CA ARG A 72 5.18 -7.73 -5.55
C ARG A 72 6.63 -7.57 -5.09
N ILE A 73 7.13 -8.48 -4.25
CA ILE A 73 8.51 -8.42 -3.72
C ILE A 73 9.51 -9.29 -4.48
N LYS A 74 9.15 -9.79 -5.66
CA LYS A 74 10.06 -10.58 -6.50
C LYS A 74 11.36 -9.83 -6.83
N GLU A 75 11.24 -8.51 -7.00
CA GLU A 75 12.37 -7.62 -7.34
C GLU A 75 12.98 -6.90 -6.13
N VAL A 76 12.58 -7.23 -4.90
CA VAL A 76 13.08 -6.53 -3.71
C VAL A 76 14.61 -6.59 -3.57
N SER A 77 15.26 -7.62 -4.12
CA SER A 77 16.71 -7.77 -4.10
C SER A 77 17.47 -6.81 -5.02
N SER A 78 16.80 -6.18 -6.00
CA SER A 78 17.40 -5.13 -6.84
C SER A 78 17.20 -3.73 -6.29
N ALA A 79 16.41 -3.57 -5.21
CA ALA A 79 16.17 -2.29 -4.57
C ALA A 79 17.34 -1.89 -3.66
N PRO A 80 17.77 -0.62 -3.64
CA PRO A 80 18.83 -0.16 -2.72
C PRO A 80 18.46 -0.26 -1.25
N ASP A 81 17.18 -0.12 -0.92
CA ASP A 81 16.64 -0.31 0.43
C ASP A 81 15.36 -1.15 0.37
N ALA A 82 15.42 -2.36 0.93
CA ALA A 82 14.31 -3.30 0.91
C ALA A 82 13.10 -2.83 1.74
N ASN A 83 13.32 -2.09 2.84
CA ASN A 83 12.22 -1.59 3.67
C ASN A 83 11.49 -0.44 2.98
N ALA A 84 12.22 0.46 2.34
CA ALA A 84 11.64 1.51 1.51
C ALA A 84 10.87 0.92 0.32
N PHE A 85 11.43 -0.08 -0.36
CA PHE A 85 10.75 -0.82 -1.41
C PHE A 85 9.43 -1.42 -0.93
N VAL A 86 9.46 -2.16 0.18
CA VAL A 86 8.27 -2.77 0.78
C VAL A 86 7.24 -1.70 1.17
N ALA A 87 7.67 -0.52 1.62
CA ALA A 87 6.77 0.58 1.94
C ALA A 87 5.93 1.02 0.73
N TYR A 88 6.57 1.17 -0.44
CA TYR A 88 5.89 1.51 -1.69
C TYR A 88 4.98 0.38 -2.17
N GLN A 89 5.41 -0.89 -2.08
CA GLN A 89 4.54 -2.03 -2.45
C GLN A 89 3.31 -2.13 -1.55
N MET A 90 3.46 -1.83 -0.26
CA MET A 90 2.33 -1.77 0.68
C MET A 90 1.38 -0.62 0.37
N TYR A 91 1.91 0.56 0.02
CA TYR A 91 1.07 1.68 -0.41
C TYR A 91 0.24 1.31 -1.64
N THR A 92 0.85 0.75 -2.68
CA THR A 92 0.11 0.39 -3.92
C THR A 92 -0.98 -0.64 -3.64
N LEU A 93 -0.70 -1.65 -2.81
CA LEU A 93 -1.68 -2.63 -2.35
C LEU A 93 -2.85 -1.97 -1.61
N VAL A 94 -2.56 -1.11 -0.62
CA VAL A 94 -3.60 -0.43 0.18
C VAL A 94 -4.42 0.52 -0.69
N ARG A 95 -3.79 1.25 -1.61
CA ARG A 95 -4.46 2.13 -2.57
C ARG A 95 -5.44 1.36 -3.43
N GLU A 96 -4.99 0.27 -4.06
CA GLU A 96 -5.84 -0.56 -4.92
C GLU A 96 -7.03 -1.14 -4.15
N PHE A 97 -6.80 -1.63 -2.92
CA PHE A 97 -7.86 -2.15 -2.08
C PHE A 97 -8.87 -1.05 -1.71
N PHE A 98 -8.38 0.12 -1.27
CA PHE A 98 -9.24 1.25 -0.91
C PHE A 98 -10.09 1.73 -2.08
N VAL A 99 -9.49 1.91 -3.25
CA VAL A 99 -10.20 2.39 -4.44
C VAL A 99 -11.23 1.36 -4.92
N ASN A 100 -10.91 0.07 -4.86
CA ASN A 100 -11.88 -0.98 -5.16
C ASN A 100 -13.09 -0.95 -4.21
N GLU A 101 -12.87 -0.82 -2.90
CA GLU A 101 -13.98 -0.69 -1.94
C GLU A 101 -14.79 0.58 -2.19
N LEU A 102 -14.12 1.71 -2.47
CA LEU A 102 -14.76 2.98 -2.76
C LEU A 102 -15.70 2.90 -3.97
N LEU A 103 -15.23 2.33 -5.09
CA LEU A 103 -15.99 2.25 -6.34
C LEU A 103 -17.08 1.17 -6.34
N THR A 104 -16.94 0.15 -5.48
CA THR A 104 -17.88 -1.00 -5.49
C THR A 104 -18.84 -1.01 -4.31
N SER A 105 -18.73 -0.06 -3.38
CA SER A 105 -19.62 0.06 -2.23
C SER A 105 -21.02 0.56 -2.66
N PRO A 106 -22.08 -0.23 -2.46
CA PRO A 106 -23.44 0.20 -2.76
C PRO A 106 -23.85 1.42 -1.91
N GLY A 107 -24.51 2.39 -2.54
CA GLY A 107 -25.03 3.57 -1.85
C GLY A 107 -23.97 4.58 -1.38
N PHE A 108 -22.71 4.43 -1.77
CA PHE A 108 -21.65 5.41 -1.47
C PHE A 108 -22.06 6.84 -1.88
N TRP A 109 -22.66 6.97 -3.06
CA TRP A 109 -23.12 8.24 -3.62
C TRP A 109 -24.47 8.72 -3.09
N ASP A 110 -25.10 8.02 -2.14
CA ASP A 110 -26.37 8.46 -1.55
C ASP A 110 -26.16 9.61 -0.56
N CYS A 111 -24.96 9.75 -0.02
CA CYS A 111 -24.59 10.78 0.97
C CYS A 111 -23.42 11.69 0.54
N ALA A 112 -22.94 11.55 -0.69
CA ALA A 112 -21.83 12.35 -1.22
C ALA A 112 -22.10 12.77 -2.68
N THR A 113 -21.63 13.95 -3.05
CA THR A 113 -21.62 14.46 -4.44
C THR A 113 -20.21 14.49 -5.03
N GLU A 114 -19.20 14.46 -4.17
CA GLU A 114 -17.78 14.49 -4.53
C GLU A 114 -16.98 13.68 -3.51
N VAL A 115 -15.94 13.02 -3.98
CA VAL A 115 -14.92 12.38 -3.16
C VAL A 115 -13.54 12.81 -3.61
N THR A 116 -12.76 13.33 -2.67
CA THR A 116 -11.33 13.63 -2.87
C THR A 116 -10.49 12.62 -2.12
N VAL A 117 -9.54 11.99 -2.81
CA VAL A 117 -8.67 10.95 -2.28
C VAL A 117 -7.24 11.45 -2.25
N LEU A 118 -6.69 11.59 -1.04
CA LEU A 118 -5.26 11.82 -0.80
C LEU A 118 -4.59 10.50 -0.40
N GLY A 119 -3.82 9.93 -1.31
CA GLY A 119 -3.01 8.74 -1.07
C GLY A 119 -1.55 9.09 -0.83
N GLY A 120 -0.90 8.40 0.09
CA GLY A 120 0.53 8.58 0.36
C GLY A 120 1.07 7.67 1.45
N ILE A 121 2.35 7.87 1.75
CA ILE A 121 3.05 7.15 2.81
C ILE A 121 3.25 8.09 3.99
N GLN A 122 2.76 7.69 5.16
CA GLN A 122 3.10 8.36 6.41
C GLN A 122 4.50 7.92 6.84
N ILE A 123 5.34 8.89 7.20
CA ILE A 123 6.71 8.70 7.67
C ILE A 123 6.74 9.09 9.14
N ASN A 124 6.76 8.09 10.02
CA ASN A 124 6.87 8.32 11.46
C ASN A 124 8.32 8.59 11.83
N ARG A 125 8.58 9.67 12.57
CA ARG A 125 9.95 10.09 12.92
C ARG A 125 10.11 10.22 14.41
N GLY A 126 11.25 9.78 14.93
CA GLY A 126 11.50 9.79 16.39
C GLY A 126 11.61 11.23 16.94
N VAL A 127 12.01 12.17 16.09
CA VAL A 127 12.15 13.59 16.42
C VAL A 127 11.67 14.47 15.26
N GLY A 128 11.08 15.61 15.59
CA GLY A 128 10.76 16.66 14.63
C GLY A 128 9.48 16.41 13.82
N GLY A 129 8.53 15.68 14.40
CA GLY A 129 7.21 15.44 13.84
C GLY A 129 7.18 14.43 12.70
N ASP A 130 6.03 13.78 12.55
CA ASP A 130 5.75 12.90 11.43
C ASP A 130 5.65 13.70 10.13
N ARG A 131 5.98 13.03 9.02
CA ARG A 131 5.81 13.58 7.68
C ARG A 131 4.84 12.72 6.90
N PHE A 132 4.31 13.28 5.83
CA PHE A 132 3.48 12.57 4.87
C PHE A 132 4.05 12.81 3.47
N MET A 133 4.26 11.74 2.74
CA MET A 133 4.68 11.80 1.35
C MET A 133 3.47 11.53 0.46
N PRO A 134 2.86 12.57 -0.14
CA PRO A 134 1.74 12.38 -1.05
C PRO A 134 2.22 11.60 -2.28
N LEU A 135 1.36 10.72 -2.77
CA LEU A 135 1.58 9.89 -3.96
C LEU A 135 0.39 9.91 -4.92
N MET A 136 -0.73 10.50 -4.49
CA MET A 136 -1.96 10.62 -5.24
C MET A 136 -2.82 11.71 -4.60
N LEU A 137 -3.37 12.60 -5.42
CA LEU A 137 -4.44 13.51 -5.00
C LEU A 137 -5.41 13.66 -6.16
N GLN A 138 -6.58 13.07 -6.03
CA GLN A 138 -7.57 13.04 -7.11
C GLN A 138 -8.96 13.33 -6.56
N SER A 139 -9.78 14.03 -7.34
CA SER A 139 -11.19 14.23 -7.04
C SER A 139 -12.07 13.57 -8.09
N CYS A 140 -13.20 13.02 -7.65
CA CYS A 140 -14.20 12.36 -8.48
C CYS A 140 -15.57 12.86 -8.02
N THR A 141 -16.42 13.28 -8.96
CA THR A 141 -17.79 13.70 -8.64
C THR A 141 -18.78 12.61 -9.00
N LYS A 142 -19.99 12.68 -8.42
CA LYS A 142 -21.07 11.75 -8.72
C LYS A 142 -21.56 11.88 -10.17
N GLU A 143 -21.52 13.10 -10.70
CA GLU A 143 -22.15 13.48 -11.97
C GLU A 143 -21.17 13.40 -13.14
N GLU A 144 -19.91 13.78 -12.91
CA GLU A 144 -18.85 13.62 -13.87
C GLU A 144 -18.12 12.31 -13.55
N GLU A 145 -18.31 11.29 -14.39
CA GLU A 145 -17.49 10.06 -14.35
C GLU A 145 -15.99 10.35 -14.60
N SER A 146 -15.59 11.62 -14.78
CA SER A 146 -14.21 12.03 -14.95
C SER A 146 -13.51 12.28 -13.61
N VAL A 147 -12.39 11.60 -13.43
CA VAL A 147 -11.44 11.84 -12.34
C VAL A 147 -10.52 12.99 -12.71
N VAL A 148 -10.44 13.98 -11.81
CA VAL A 148 -9.51 15.11 -11.88
C VAL A 148 -8.28 14.78 -11.04
N ASP A 149 -7.10 14.86 -11.66
CA ASP A 149 -5.82 14.76 -10.95
C ASP A 149 -5.38 16.15 -10.49
N LEU A 150 -5.21 16.30 -9.18
CA LEU A 150 -4.86 17.54 -8.50
C LEU A 150 -3.44 17.50 -7.92
N TYR A 151 -2.68 16.41 -8.15
CA TYR A 151 -1.40 16.19 -7.51
C TYR A 151 -0.38 17.28 -7.86
N GLU A 152 -0.18 17.54 -9.15
CA GLU A 152 0.85 18.47 -9.62
C GLU A 152 0.52 19.92 -9.23
N GLU A 153 -0.75 20.28 -9.24
CA GLU A 153 -1.21 21.58 -8.77
C GLU A 153 -0.92 21.79 -7.28
N ALA A 154 -1.20 20.78 -6.44
CA ALA A 154 -1.06 20.89 -5.00
C ALA A 154 0.39 20.74 -4.50
N PHE A 155 1.19 19.88 -5.15
CA PHE A 155 2.50 19.46 -4.64
C PHE A 155 3.66 19.74 -5.60
N GLY A 156 3.38 20.23 -6.80
CA GLY A 156 4.36 20.34 -7.88
C GLY A 156 4.63 19.01 -8.58
N PRO A 157 5.60 18.98 -9.52
CA PRO A 157 5.86 17.80 -10.34
C PRO A 157 6.23 16.59 -9.45
N PRO A 158 5.69 15.39 -9.74
CA PRO A 158 6.01 14.20 -8.97
C PRO A 158 7.50 13.87 -9.07
N PRO A 159 8.18 13.52 -7.95
CA PRO A 159 9.60 13.21 -7.94
C PRO A 159 9.87 11.79 -8.49
N VAL A 160 9.42 11.49 -9.71
CA VAL A 160 9.43 10.15 -10.33
C VAL A 160 10.82 9.53 -10.33
N ASP A 161 11.85 10.33 -10.67
CA ASP A 161 13.23 9.85 -10.72
C ASP A 161 13.74 9.39 -9.35
N LYS A 162 13.38 10.11 -8.28
CA LYS A 162 13.76 9.73 -6.91
C LYS A 162 13.09 8.45 -6.45
N ILE A 163 11.88 8.17 -6.93
CA ILE A 163 11.18 6.93 -6.62
C ILE A 163 11.76 5.77 -7.42
N ARG A 164 12.13 5.99 -8.68
CA ARG A 164 12.84 4.99 -9.48
C ARG A 164 14.17 4.57 -8.85
N ASP A 165 14.91 5.53 -8.27
CA ASP A 165 16.13 5.22 -7.52
C ASP A 165 15.87 4.25 -6.36
N VAL A 166 14.70 4.31 -5.72
CA VAL A 166 14.34 3.41 -4.60
C VAL A 166 13.74 2.08 -5.08
N LEU A 167 12.93 2.11 -6.13
CA LEU A 167 12.23 0.93 -6.66
C LEU A 167 13.07 0.07 -7.60
N GLY A 168 14.20 0.60 -8.08
CA GLY A 168 15.06 -0.09 -9.04
C GLY A 168 14.31 -0.38 -10.34
N THR A 169 14.36 -1.64 -10.78
CA THR A 169 13.66 -2.12 -12.00
C THR A 169 12.15 -2.28 -11.83
N SER A 170 11.65 -2.16 -10.60
CA SER A 170 10.25 -2.42 -10.31
C SER A 170 9.39 -1.30 -10.85
N ASN A 171 8.62 -1.60 -11.90
CA ASN A 171 7.65 -0.72 -12.55
C ASN A 171 6.37 -0.49 -11.71
N ALA A 172 6.47 -0.41 -10.38
CA ALA A 172 5.31 -0.02 -9.59
C ALA A 172 4.98 1.43 -9.94
N ASP A 173 3.90 1.62 -10.70
CA ASP A 173 3.44 2.95 -11.07
C ASP A 173 2.78 3.62 -9.87
N VAL A 174 3.62 4.24 -9.04
CA VAL A 174 3.21 4.81 -7.76
C VAL A 174 2.44 6.11 -7.99
N PHE A 175 2.73 6.87 -9.04
CA PHE A 175 2.09 8.15 -9.32
C PHE A 175 1.02 8.08 -10.41
N ASN A 176 1.17 7.22 -11.42
CA ASN A 176 0.20 7.10 -12.50
C ASN A 176 -0.78 5.95 -12.20
N TYR A 177 -1.65 6.24 -11.23
CA TYR A 177 -2.84 5.46 -10.89
C TYR A 177 -4.04 6.39 -10.91
N ARG A 178 -5.14 5.97 -11.53
CA ARG A 178 -6.35 6.79 -11.59
C ARG A 178 -7.49 6.12 -10.84
N LEU A 179 -8.27 6.91 -10.10
CA LEU A 179 -9.48 6.48 -9.41
C LEU A 179 -10.49 5.77 -10.33
N ASP A 180 -10.47 6.02 -11.64
CA ASP A 180 -11.40 5.43 -12.62
C ASP A 180 -10.85 4.16 -13.31
N THR A 181 -9.59 3.80 -13.10
CA THR A 181 -8.91 2.76 -13.92
C THR A 181 -8.99 1.32 -13.40
N TYR A 182 -9.90 0.98 -12.49
CA TYR A 182 -9.99 -0.41 -12.02
C TYR A 182 -10.87 -1.30 -12.92
N GLN A 183 -10.23 -2.17 -13.73
CA GLN A 183 -10.89 -3.32 -14.35
C GLN A 183 -10.80 -4.52 -13.41
N LEU A 184 -11.95 -5.05 -12.99
CA LEU A 184 -12.04 -6.33 -12.27
C LEU A 184 -11.42 -7.44 -13.12
N SER A 185 -10.24 -7.93 -12.74
CA SER A 185 -9.75 -9.22 -13.22
C SER A 185 -10.49 -10.40 -12.58
N ASP A 186 -11.32 -10.16 -11.57
CA ASP A 186 -12.18 -11.18 -10.97
C ASP A 186 -13.64 -10.78 -11.12
N LYS A 187 -14.30 -11.36 -12.13
CA LYS A 187 -15.77 -11.42 -12.19
C LYS A 187 -16.25 -11.96 -10.85
N ARG A 188 -16.81 -11.08 -9.99
CA ARG A 188 -17.65 -11.54 -8.89
C ARG A 188 -18.71 -12.43 -9.53
N ILE A 189 -18.64 -13.74 -9.30
CA ILE A 189 -19.74 -14.64 -9.61
C ILE A 189 -20.91 -14.06 -8.84
N ALA A 190 -21.86 -13.48 -9.57
CA ALA A 190 -23.10 -13.02 -9.01
C ALA A 190 -23.73 -14.23 -8.32
N VAL A 191 -23.68 -14.26 -6.99
CA VAL A 191 -24.50 -15.19 -6.22
C VAL A 191 -25.92 -14.68 -6.41
N SER A 192 -26.58 -15.27 -7.40
CA SER A 192 -28.01 -15.14 -7.63
C SER A 192 -28.72 -15.44 -6.33
N THR A 193 -29.17 -14.41 -5.63
CA THR A 193 -30.23 -14.51 -4.64
C THR A 193 -31.52 -14.84 -5.39
N ALA A 194 -31.71 -16.13 -5.68
CA ALA A 194 -32.99 -16.69 -6.06
C ALA A 194 -33.41 -17.66 -4.95
N ASN A 195 -34.63 -17.45 -4.45
CA ASN A 195 -35.46 -18.30 -3.58
C ASN A 195 -35.40 -17.94 -2.08
N ILE A 196 -36.21 -16.93 -1.73
CA ILE A 196 -37.14 -17.04 -0.59
C ILE A 196 -38.40 -17.74 -1.13
#